data_AF-A0A9N8PE98-F1
#
_entry.id   AF-A0A9N8PE98-F1
#
_cell.length_a   1.000
_cell.length_b   1.000
_cell.length_c   1.000
_cell.angle_alpha   90.00
_cell.angle_beta   90.00
_cell.angle_gamma   90.00
#
_symmetry.space_group_name_H-M   'P 1'
#
loop_
_entity.id
_entity.type
_entity.pdbx_description
1 polymer ?
#
loop_
_entity_poly.entity_id
_entity_poly.type
_entity_poly.pdbx_seq_one_letter_code
_entity_poly.pdbx_strand_id
1 'polypeptide(L)' 'MPCRDETHEHNWPSEGMLHISRCEIFCGCCEGEDAEVVYQYPWNLRDHVRKVHRAQGLFITVSPQAPKV' A
#
# COMPACT_ATOMS: atom_id res chain seq x y z
N MET A 1 -8.00 6.14 -3.61
CA MET A 1 -8.12 4.80 -2.99
C MET A 1 -6.76 4.11 -3.05
N PRO A 2 -6.34 3.24 -2.12
CA PRO A 2 -6.98 2.61 -0.98
C PRO A 2 -6.62 3.27 0.37
N CYS A 3 -7.27 4.38 0.65
CA CYS A 3 -7.40 4.91 2.01
C CYS A 3 -8.89 4.84 2.37
N ARG A 4 -9.19 4.75 3.67
CA ARG A 4 -10.58 4.91 4.17
C ARG A 4 -11.03 6.37 4.17
N ASP A 5 -10.09 7.28 3.92
CA ASP A 5 -10.28 8.70 4.05
C ASP A 5 -10.56 9.30 2.67
N GLU A 6 -11.83 9.59 2.41
CA GLU A 6 -12.31 10.17 1.14
C GLU A 6 -11.81 11.62 0.93
N THR A 7 -11.12 12.21 1.91
CA THR A 7 -10.61 13.58 1.81
C THR A 7 -9.34 13.70 0.96
N HIS A 8 -8.69 12.58 0.60
CA HIS A 8 -7.48 12.60 -0.20
C HIS A 8 -7.28 11.32 -1.01
N GLU A 9 -6.43 11.42 -2.04
CA GLU A 9 -6.11 10.31 -2.93
C GLU A 9 -4.65 9.87 -2.74
N HIS A 10 -4.41 8.56 -2.83
CA HIS A 10 -3.06 7.99 -2.90
C HIS A 10 -2.81 7.45 -4.29
N ASN A 11 -1.59 7.64 -4.76
CA ASN A 11 -1.13 7.03 -6.00
C ASN A 11 -0.56 5.64 -5.71
N TRP A 12 -1.10 4.63 -6.39
CA TRP A 12 -0.63 3.25 -6.33
C TRP A 12 0.03 2.85 -7.65
N PRO A 13 1.28 3.26 -7.88
CA PRO A 13 1.97 2.90 -9.10
C PRO A 13 2.31 1.40 -9.11
N SER A 14 2.14 0.77 -10.27
CA SER A 14 2.54 -0.63 -10.49
C SER A 14 4.07 -0.79 -10.63
N GLU A 15 4.79 0.31 -10.88
CA GLU A 15 6.25 0.35 -11.01
C GLU A 15 6.82 1.60 -10.32
N GLY A 16 7.99 1.48 -9.69
CA GLY A 16 8.69 2.60 -9.07
C GLY A 16 8.43 2.70 -7.56
N MET A 17 8.28 3.92 -7.03
CA MET A 17 8.19 4.14 -5.58
C MET A 17 6.74 4.30 -5.14
N LEU A 18 6.27 3.40 -4.27
CA LEU A 18 4.99 3.50 -3.59
C LEU A 18 5.18 4.11 -2.21
N HIS A 19 4.40 5.16 -1.92
CA HIS A 19 4.40 5.82 -0.62
C HIS A 19 3.18 5.39 0.18
N ILE A 20 3.39 4.42 1.08
CA ILE A 20 2.29 3.99 1.95
C ILE A 20 2.14 4.96 3.14
N SER A 21 1.01 5.64 3.21
CA SER A 21 0.62 6.61 4.25
C SER A 21 -0.14 5.95 5.40
N ARG A 22 -0.37 6.68 6.51
CA ARG A 22 -1.01 6.12 7.72
C ARG A 22 -2.49 5.73 7.55
N CYS A 23 -3.16 6.37 6.62
CA CYS A 23 -4.57 6.21 6.28
C CYS A 23 -4.86 5.02 5.36
N GLU A 24 -3.81 4.38 4.84
CA GLU A 24 -3.94 3.23 3.96
C GLU A 24 -3.95 1.93 4.76
N ILE A 25 -5.06 1.21 4.61
CA ILE A 25 -5.34 0.00 5.40
C ILE A 25 -5.64 -1.20 4.51
N PHE A 26 -5.67 -1.07 3.18
CA PHE A 26 -5.89 -2.19 2.25
C PHE A 26 -4.93 -2.08 1.07
N CYS A 27 -4.64 -3.20 0.40
CA CYS A 27 -3.70 -3.23 -0.70
C CYS A 27 -4.41 -2.88 -2.03
N GLY A 28 -3.90 -1.87 -2.73
CA GLY A 28 -4.43 -1.47 -4.04
C GLY A 28 -3.94 -2.33 -5.21
N CYS A 29 -3.00 -3.25 -4.96
CA CYS A 29 -2.46 -4.17 -5.97
C CYS A 29 -3.07 -5.57 -5.89
N CYS A 30 -3.78 -5.90 -4.80
CA CYS A 30 -4.49 -7.16 -4.67
C CYS A 30 -5.82 -7.11 -5.42
N GLU A 31 -6.27 -8.27 -5.87
CA GLU A 31 -7.56 -8.46 -6.55
C GLU A 31 -8.36 -9.55 -5.82
N GLY A 32 -9.70 -9.56 -5.98
CA GLY A 32 -10.57 -10.55 -5.35
C GLY A 32 -10.60 -10.46 -3.83
N GLU A 33 -10.64 -11.60 -3.15
CA GLU A 33 -10.72 -11.69 -1.67
C GLU A 33 -9.49 -11.07 -0.98
N ASP A 34 -8.32 -11.10 -1.61
CA ASP A 34 -7.11 -10.49 -1.06
C ASP A 34 -7.19 -8.95 -1.02
N ALA A 35 -8.00 -8.33 -1.89
CA ALA A 35 -8.22 -6.88 -1.89
C ALA A 35 -9.06 -6.42 -0.69
N GLU A 36 -9.80 -7.34 -0.06
CA GLU A 36 -10.64 -7.07 1.11
C GLU A 36 -9.85 -7.15 2.43
N VAL A 37 -8.59 -7.57 2.37
CA VAL A 37 -7.73 -7.68 3.55
C VAL A 37 -7.42 -6.30 4.14
N VAL A 38 -7.90 -6.08 5.36
CA VAL A 38 -7.65 -4.86 6.11
C VAL A 38 -6.47 -5.03 7.06
N TYR A 39 -5.43 -4.24 6.84
CA TYR A 39 -4.26 -4.10 7.69
C TYR A 39 -4.53 -3.06 8.78
N GLN A 40 -4.53 -3.52 10.04
CA GLN A 40 -4.67 -2.64 11.21
C GLN A 40 -3.61 -1.54 11.27
N TYR A 41 -2.43 -1.80 10.69
CA TYR A 41 -1.31 -0.89 10.73
C TYR A 41 -0.62 -0.74 9.37
N PRO A 42 -0.19 0.48 8.99
CA PRO A 42 0.46 0.74 7.71
C PRO A 42 1.72 -0.07 7.48
N TRP A 43 2.49 -0.40 8.53
CA TRP A 43 3.69 -1.23 8.38
C TRP A 43 3.38 -2.67 7.99
N ASN A 44 2.24 -3.23 8.39
CA ASN A 44 1.81 -4.55 7.95
C ASN A 44 1.46 -4.54 6.46
N LEU A 45 0.79 -3.47 6.00
CA LEU A 45 0.52 -3.26 4.57
C LEU A 45 1.81 -3.10 3.77
N ARG A 46 2.78 -2.32 4.29
CA ARG A 46 4.10 -2.16 3.67
C ARG A 46 4.85 -3.49 3.55
N ASP A 47 4.81 -4.32 4.60
CA ASP A 47 5.45 -5.64 4.61
C ASP A 47 4.78 -6.59 3.62
N HIS A 48 3.45 -6.60 3.56
CA HIS A 48 2.69 -7.36 2.57
C HIS A 48 3.08 -6.98 1.15
N VAL A 49 3.04 -5.68 0.79
CA VAL A 49 3.39 -5.24 -0.58
C VAL A 49 4.82 -5.62 -0.95
N ARG A 50 5.76 -5.47 0.00
CA ARG A 50 7.17 -5.85 -0.20
C ARG A 50 7.39 -7.35 -0.40
N LYS A 51 6.55 -8.21 0.20
CA LYS A 51 6.70 -9.67 0.13
C LYS A 51 5.91 -10.28 -1.02
N VAL A 52 4.64 -9.91 -1.14
CA VAL A 52 3.70 -10.51 -2.10
C VAL A 52 3.93 -9.97 -3.50
N HIS A 53 3.91 -8.64 -3.67
CA HIS A 53 3.98 -8.05 -5.01
C HIS A 53 5.39 -8.01 -5.60
N ARG A 54 6.43 -7.98 -4.74
CA ARG A 54 7.81 -8.21 -5.20
C ARG A 54 7.98 -9.58 -5.86
N ALA A 55 7.30 -10.61 -5.35
CA ALA A 55 7.34 -11.95 -5.93
C ALA A 55 6.56 -12.06 -7.26
N GLN A 56 5.58 -11.17 -7.48
CA GLN A 56 4.77 -11.09 -8.70
C GLN A 56 5.44 -10.28 -9.81
N GLY A 57 6.65 -9.75 -9.60
CA GLY A 57 7.38 -8.95 -10.59
C GLY A 57 6.97 -7.48 -10.63
N LEU A 58 6.15 -7.01 -9.68
CA LEU A 58 5.88 -5.59 -9.51
C LEU A 58 7.13 -4.94 -8.89
N PHE A 59 7.74 -4.00 -9.61
CA PHE A 59 8.93 -3.27 -9.17
C PHE A 59 8.59 -2.13 -8.22
N ILE A 60 7.77 -2.43 -7.22
CA ILE A 60 7.28 -1.47 -6.25
C ILE A 60 8.25 -1.39 -5.07
N THR A 61 8.88 -0.24 -4.90
CA THR A 61 9.69 0.09 -3.74
C THR A 61 8.83 0.84 -2.73
N VAL A 62 8.58 0.23 -1.58
CA VAL A 62 7.79 0.86 -0.52
C VAL A 62 8.71 1.70 0.37
N SER A 63 8.58 3.02 0.33
CA SER A 63 9.32 3.92 1.22
C SER A 63 8.59 4.10 2.54
N PRO A 64 9.27 4.08 3.70
CA PRO A 64 8.68 4.56 4.93
C PRO A 64 8.46 6.06 4.76
N GLN A 65 7.23 6.48 4.47
CA GLN A 65 6.92 7.90 4.49
C GLN A 65 7.15 8.38 5.92
N ALA A 66 8.15 9.26 6.11
CA ALA A 66 8.40 9.90 7.37
C ALA A 66 7.12 10.65 7.79
N PRO A 67 6.80 10.74 9.09
CA PRO A 67 5.72 11.61 9.54
C PRO A 67 5.98 13.01 8.97
N LYS A 68 5.01 13.59 8.26
CA LYS A 68 5.04 15.02 7.95
C LYS A 68 5.07 15.73 9.30
N VAL A 69 6.20 16.38 9.58
CA VAL A 69 6.41 17.29 10.72
C VAL A 69 5.59 18.56 10.53
#